data_AF-A0A2A4P9N1-F1
#
_entry.id   AF-A0A2A4P9N1-F1
#
_cell.length_a   1.000
_cell.length_b   1.000
_cell.length_c   1.000
_cell.angle_alpha   90.00
_cell.angle_beta   90.00
_cell.angle_gamma   90.00
#
_symmetry.space_group_name_H-M   'P 1'
#
loop_
_entity.id
_entity.type
_entity.pdbx_description
1 polymer ?
#
loop_
_entity_poly.entity_id
_entity_poly.type
_entity_poly.pdbx_seq_one_letter_code
_entity_poly.pdbx_strand_id
1 'polypeptide(L)'
;MILTLTLFSLAQLSTTPDSQIDGYIVHERSVNTFIHNRQLDQAIAADTSGNILSVWGSRRQEVGTFGVFGAWLDPLGRPLGTELHINQTVQGHQTRPATAIGSDGTAWVVWESTGQDGDGLGIYARRLTLQTTAPEASKTLLPEGVEFRINQERSGDQIHATVEIDTNGNVLIAWEDWSTGNAQIKARRFQLDGSGSSDEFLLGADHMKRQTLPCLAPLRAGNFVAVW
;
A
#
# COMPACT_ATOMS: atom_id res chain seq x y z
N MET A 1 -20.45 -4.03 -24.66
CA MET A 1 -19.10 -3.72 -24.14
C MET A 1 -18.91 -4.61 -22.92
N ILE A 2 -17.99 -5.56 -22.98
CA ILE A 2 -17.69 -6.50 -21.88
C ILE A 2 -16.58 -5.84 -21.05
N LEU A 3 -16.73 -5.80 -19.73
CA LEU A 3 -15.77 -5.20 -18.79
C LEU A 3 -14.91 -6.33 -18.19
N THR A 4 -13.61 -6.19 -18.04
CA THR A 4 -12.78 -7.25 -17.41
C THR A 4 -12.78 -7.07 -15.89
N LEU A 5 -12.98 -8.16 -15.13
CA LEU A 5 -12.89 -8.17 -13.67
C LEU A 5 -11.75 -9.10 -13.24
N THR A 6 -10.63 -8.55 -12.80
CA THR A 6 -9.48 -9.37 -12.35
C THR A 6 -9.58 -9.59 -10.85
N LEU A 7 -9.63 -10.86 -10.42
CA LEU A 7 -9.65 -11.25 -9.00
C LEU A 7 -8.25 -11.71 -8.58
N PHE A 8 -7.74 -11.12 -7.50
CA PHE A 8 -6.47 -11.53 -6.91
C PHE A 8 -6.74 -12.48 -5.75
N SER A 9 -6.11 -13.65 -5.79
CA SER A 9 -6.19 -14.67 -4.75
C SER A 9 -4.81 -14.87 -4.15
N LEU A 10 -4.72 -14.75 -2.83
CA LEU A 10 -3.53 -15.15 -2.09
C LEU A 10 -3.71 -16.61 -1.67
N ALA A 11 -3.04 -17.50 -2.40
CA ALA A 11 -2.87 -18.91 -2.08
C ALA A 11 -4.16 -19.76 -1.95
N GLN A 12 -4.86 -20.02 -3.06
CA GLN A 12 -5.45 -21.34 -3.35
C GLN A 12 -5.85 -21.42 -4.83
N LEU A 13 -5.48 -22.53 -5.50
CA LEU A 13 -5.85 -22.81 -6.88
C LEU A 13 -7.30 -23.30 -6.95
N SER A 14 -8.17 -22.55 -7.64
CA SER A 14 -9.23 -23.16 -8.42
C SER A 14 -8.65 -23.53 -9.78
N THR A 15 -8.67 -24.81 -10.15
CA THR A 15 -8.24 -25.29 -11.47
C THR A 15 -9.34 -25.15 -12.54
N THR A 16 -10.35 -24.30 -12.31
CA THR A 16 -11.39 -24.00 -13.31
C THR A 16 -11.12 -22.62 -13.94
N PRO A 17 -10.93 -22.54 -15.28
CA PRO A 17 -10.78 -21.25 -15.94
C PRO A 17 -12.13 -20.52 -16.04
N ASP A 18 -12.05 -19.19 -15.97
CA ASP A 18 -12.99 -18.20 -16.49
C ASP A 18 -14.48 -18.45 -16.18
N SER A 19 -14.95 -17.98 -15.03
CA SER A 19 -16.39 -17.74 -14.87
C SER A 19 -16.77 -16.44 -15.60
N GLN A 20 -17.73 -16.53 -16.53
CA GLN A 20 -18.44 -15.33 -16.96
C GLN A 20 -19.42 -14.97 -15.84
N ILE A 21 -19.14 -13.87 -15.15
CA ILE A 21 -20.19 -13.11 -14.46
C ILE A 21 -20.77 -12.19 -15.54
N ASP A 22 -22.09 -12.04 -15.65
CA ASP A 22 -22.76 -11.32 -16.74
C ASP A 22 -22.02 -10.05 -17.24
N GLY A 23 -21.37 -10.17 -18.41
CA GLY A 23 -20.62 -9.08 -19.03
C GLY A 23 -19.18 -8.87 -18.53
N TYR A 24 -18.63 -9.81 -17.75
CA TYR A 24 -17.27 -9.81 -17.22
C TYR A 24 -16.48 -11.08 -17.51
N ILE A 25 -15.20 -10.91 -17.87
CA ILE A 25 -14.20 -11.99 -17.88
C ILE A 25 -13.49 -11.96 -16.53
N VAL A 26 -13.54 -13.08 -15.81
CA VAL A 26 -12.88 -13.25 -14.52
C VAL A 26 -11.55 -13.99 -14.71
N HIS A 27 -10.46 -13.35 -14.31
CA HIS A 27 -9.16 -14.02 -14.19
C HIS A 27 -8.80 -14.17 -12.71
N GLU A 28 -8.61 -15.42 -12.26
CA GLU A 28 -8.04 -15.73 -10.94
C GLU A 28 -6.57 -16.12 -11.12
N ARG A 29 -5.66 -15.41 -10.44
CA ARG A 29 -4.22 -15.66 -10.54
C ARG A 29 -3.54 -15.49 -9.18
N SER A 30 -2.65 -16.43 -8.86
CA SER A 30 -1.65 -16.24 -7.81
C SER A 30 -0.58 -15.26 -8.31
N VAL A 31 -0.35 -14.21 -7.52
CA VAL A 31 0.63 -13.16 -7.83
C VAL A 31 1.94 -13.32 -7.07
N ASN A 32 1.91 -14.12 -6.00
CA ASN A 32 3.06 -14.46 -5.19
C ASN A 32 3.68 -15.81 -5.61
N THR A 33 5.00 -15.89 -5.54
CA THR A 33 5.84 -17.05 -5.82
C THR A 33 6.19 -17.77 -4.53
N PHE A 34 6.26 -17.05 -3.40
CA PHE A 34 6.33 -17.64 -2.08
C PHE A 34 4.92 -17.89 -1.52
N ILE A 35 4.52 -19.17 -1.49
CA ILE A 35 3.19 -19.61 -1.06
C ILE A 35 3.17 -20.26 0.33
N HIS A 36 4.31 -20.32 1.01
CA HIS A 36 4.39 -20.91 2.34
C HIS A 36 3.93 -19.91 3.41
N ASN A 37 3.27 -20.42 4.46
CA ASN A 37 2.71 -19.64 5.57
C ASN A 37 1.67 -18.59 5.14
N ARG A 38 1.29 -17.70 6.07
CA ARG A 38 0.21 -16.73 5.86
C ARG A 38 0.68 -15.60 4.95
N GLN A 39 -0.14 -15.34 3.94
CA GLN A 39 -0.14 -14.13 3.13
C GLN A 39 -1.40 -13.36 3.52
N LEU A 40 -1.31 -12.07 3.86
CA LEU A 40 -2.42 -11.31 4.44
C LEU A 40 -2.38 -9.82 4.09
N ASP A 41 -3.50 -9.15 4.33
CA ASP A 41 -3.69 -7.70 4.16
C ASP A 41 -3.26 -7.19 2.78
N GLN A 42 -3.77 -7.82 1.73
CA GLN A 42 -3.49 -7.39 0.36
C GLN A 42 -4.10 -6.00 0.11
N ALA A 43 -3.34 -5.14 -0.56
CA ALA A 43 -3.82 -3.89 -1.13
C ALA A 43 -3.37 -3.77 -2.59
N ILE A 44 -4.17 -3.06 -3.40
CA ILE A 44 -3.86 -2.82 -4.80
C ILE A 44 -4.04 -1.36 -5.18
N ALA A 45 -3.28 -0.90 -6.16
CA ALA A 45 -3.51 0.35 -6.87
C ALA A 45 -3.27 0.13 -8.37
N ALA A 46 -3.95 0.90 -9.22
CA ALA A 46 -3.80 0.83 -10.66
C ALA A 46 -3.27 2.15 -11.25
N ASP A 47 -2.38 2.06 -12.23
CA ASP A 47 -1.93 3.21 -13.01
C ASP A 47 -2.91 3.54 -14.15
N THR A 48 -2.67 4.65 -14.85
CA THR A 48 -3.52 5.12 -15.96
C THR A 48 -3.49 4.21 -17.19
N SER A 49 -2.53 3.30 -17.28
CA SER A 49 -2.44 2.26 -18.32
C SER A 49 -3.09 0.95 -17.89
N GLY A 50 -3.67 0.90 -16.69
CA GLY A 50 -4.30 -0.28 -16.11
C GLY A 50 -3.33 -1.31 -15.54
N ASN A 51 -2.02 -1.01 -15.44
CA ASN A 51 -1.12 -1.89 -14.70
C ASN A 51 -1.41 -1.76 -13.20
N ILE A 52 -1.19 -2.83 -12.45
CA ILE A 52 -1.62 -2.95 -11.06
C ILE A 52 -0.39 -3.21 -10.18
N LEU A 53 -0.20 -2.40 -9.14
CA LEU A 53 0.66 -2.76 -8.03
C LEU A 53 -0.19 -3.53 -7.01
N SER A 54 0.21 -4.76 -6.72
CA SER A 54 -0.32 -5.53 -5.59
C SER A 54 0.74 -5.57 -4.49
N VAL A 55 0.37 -5.23 -3.26
CA VAL A 55 1.21 -5.33 -2.06
C VAL A 55 0.53 -6.20 -1.00
N TRP A 56 1.30 -6.91 -0.18
CA TRP A 56 0.78 -7.80 0.86
C TRP A 56 1.79 -8.04 1.97
N GLY A 57 1.30 -8.48 3.13
CA GLY A 57 2.12 -9.01 4.22
C GLY A 57 2.42 -10.50 4.02
N SER A 58 3.69 -10.89 4.07
CA SER A 58 4.14 -12.28 3.91
C SER A 58 4.83 -12.78 5.18
N ARG A 59 4.40 -13.95 5.69
CA ARG A 59 4.96 -14.53 6.92
C ARG A 59 6.20 -15.38 6.63
N ARG A 60 7.33 -15.07 7.28
CA ARG A 60 8.57 -15.87 7.27
C ARG A 60 9.12 -16.13 5.85
N GLN A 61 8.97 -15.18 4.94
CA GLN A 61 9.68 -15.18 3.66
C GLN A 61 11.15 -14.71 3.83
N GLU A 62 11.42 -13.96 4.90
CA GLU A 62 12.74 -13.52 5.35
C GLU A 62 13.02 -13.84 6.84
N VAL A 63 14.20 -13.41 7.34
CA VAL A 63 14.55 -13.43 8.77
C VAL A 63 13.63 -12.47 9.52
N GLY A 64 12.59 -12.99 10.17
CA GLY A 64 11.57 -12.18 10.84
C GLY A 64 10.26 -12.94 10.96
N THR A 65 9.18 -12.26 11.34
CA THR A 65 7.85 -12.86 11.37
C THR A 65 7.03 -12.48 10.15
N PHE A 66 6.93 -11.19 9.80
CA PHE A 66 6.18 -10.68 8.65
C PHE A 66 6.92 -9.55 7.94
N GLY A 67 6.94 -9.60 6.60
CA GLY A 67 7.43 -8.54 5.72
C GLY A 67 6.38 -8.03 4.75
N VAL A 68 6.64 -6.88 4.14
CA VAL A 68 5.83 -6.28 3.08
C VAL A 68 6.46 -6.60 1.73
N PHE A 69 5.68 -7.22 0.87
CA PHE A 69 6.07 -7.60 -0.48
C PHE A 69 5.15 -6.97 -1.50
N GLY A 70 5.61 -6.89 -2.74
CA GLY A 70 4.77 -6.45 -3.85
C GLY A 70 5.19 -6.97 -5.21
N ALA A 71 4.24 -6.94 -6.14
CA ALA A 71 4.42 -7.30 -7.53
C ALA A 71 3.69 -6.31 -8.44
N TRP A 72 4.33 -5.96 -9.55
CA TRP A 72 3.71 -5.19 -10.62
C TRP A 72 3.08 -6.13 -11.63
N LEU A 73 1.84 -5.89 -11.98
CA LEU A 73 1.01 -6.76 -12.80
C LEU A 73 0.50 -5.99 -14.02
N ASP A 74 0.34 -6.66 -15.14
CA ASP A 74 -0.33 -6.08 -16.30
C ASP A 74 -1.85 -6.01 -16.09
N PRO A 75 -2.62 -5.38 -16.99
CA PRO A 75 -4.08 -5.27 -16.84
C PRO A 75 -4.83 -6.62 -16.79
N LEU A 76 -4.18 -7.73 -17.19
CA LEU A 76 -4.72 -9.09 -17.13
C LEU A 76 -4.25 -9.85 -15.87
N GLY A 77 -3.57 -9.16 -14.95
CA GLY A 77 -3.06 -9.71 -13.69
C GLY A 77 -1.80 -10.57 -13.85
N ARG A 78 -1.09 -10.49 -14.98
CA ARG A 78 0.16 -11.25 -15.17
C ARG A 78 1.32 -10.47 -14.55
N PRO A 79 2.19 -11.11 -13.74
CA PRO A 79 3.39 -10.46 -13.22
C PRO A 79 4.27 -9.93 -14.35
N LEU A 80 4.64 -8.67 -14.24
CA LEU A 80 5.52 -7.97 -15.19
C LEU A 80 7.01 -8.05 -14.80
N GLY A 81 7.29 -8.65 -13.65
CA GLY A 81 8.62 -8.87 -13.08
C GLY A 81 8.54 -9.80 -11.87
N THR A 82 9.65 -9.90 -11.13
CA THR A 82 9.70 -10.66 -9.87
C THR A 82 9.06 -9.88 -8.73
N GLU A 83 8.61 -10.60 -7.71
CA GLU A 83 8.29 -10.03 -6.40
C GLU A 83 9.45 -9.19 -5.84
N LEU A 84 9.08 -8.12 -5.17
CA LEU A 84 9.98 -7.23 -4.44
C LEU A 84 9.69 -7.32 -2.94
N HIS A 85 10.74 -7.46 -2.14
CA HIS A 85 10.69 -7.20 -0.70
C HIS A 85 10.81 -5.69 -0.47
N ILE A 86 9.73 -5.07 0.02
CA ILE A 86 9.57 -3.62 0.05
C ILE A 86 10.19 -3.01 1.31
N ASN A 87 9.93 -3.58 2.49
CA ASN A 87 10.55 -3.12 3.73
C ASN A 87 12.04 -3.50 3.79
N GLN A 88 12.80 -2.75 4.58
CA GLN A 88 14.20 -3.02 4.93
C GLN A 88 14.35 -3.46 6.38
N THR A 89 13.51 -2.96 7.29
CA THR A 89 13.50 -3.45 8.66
C THR A 89 12.85 -4.81 8.72
N VAL A 90 13.57 -5.76 9.32
CA VAL A 90 13.14 -7.15 9.44
C VAL A 90 12.86 -7.56 10.90
N GLN A 91 13.19 -6.70 11.86
CA GLN A 91 12.83 -6.91 13.26
C GLN A 91 11.36 -6.56 13.47
N GLY A 92 10.67 -7.36 14.28
CA GLY A 92 9.24 -7.17 14.53
C GLY A 92 8.38 -7.66 13.37
N HIS A 93 7.17 -7.10 13.29
CA HIS A 93 6.20 -7.41 12.24
C HIS A 93 5.99 -6.17 11.37
N GLN A 94 6.09 -6.35 10.06
CA GLN A 94 5.68 -5.37 9.07
C GLN A 94 4.39 -5.87 8.40
N THR A 95 3.27 -5.18 8.65
CA THR A 95 1.92 -5.67 8.31
C THR A 95 1.01 -4.56 7.78
N ARG A 96 -0.16 -4.94 7.26
CA ARG A 96 -1.20 -4.03 6.75
C ARG A 96 -0.68 -2.98 5.75
N PRO A 97 -0.07 -3.42 4.64
CA PRO A 97 0.35 -2.47 3.63
C PRO A 97 -0.85 -1.83 2.93
N ALA A 98 -0.71 -0.55 2.59
CA ALA A 98 -1.58 0.17 1.67
C ALA A 98 -0.72 0.82 0.58
N THR A 99 -1.30 1.06 -0.60
CA THR A 99 -0.54 1.62 -1.72
C THR A 99 -1.38 2.51 -2.62
N ALA A 100 -0.73 3.49 -3.25
CA ALA A 100 -1.28 4.35 -4.28
C ALA A 100 -0.21 4.63 -5.35
N ILE A 101 -0.63 4.90 -6.59
CA ILE A 101 0.26 5.16 -7.74
C ILE A 101 0.00 6.56 -8.28
N GLY A 102 1.07 7.36 -8.41
CA GLY A 102 1.06 8.67 -9.05
C GLY A 102 1.04 8.57 -10.58
N SER A 103 0.71 9.67 -11.24
CA SER A 103 0.57 9.73 -12.70
C SER A 103 1.87 9.46 -13.47
N ASP A 104 3.02 9.60 -12.82
CA ASP A 104 4.35 9.31 -13.36
C ASP A 104 4.79 7.84 -13.17
N GLY A 105 3.94 7.02 -12.52
CA GLY A 105 4.25 5.63 -12.16
C GLY A 105 4.99 5.46 -10.84
N THR A 106 5.27 6.55 -10.11
CA THR A 106 5.80 6.50 -8.74
C THR A 106 4.71 5.99 -7.81
N ALA A 107 4.97 4.87 -7.13
CA ALA A 107 4.08 4.32 -6.13
C ALA A 107 4.55 4.67 -4.73
N TRP A 108 3.60 4.89 -3.83
CA TRP A 108 3.84 4.91 -2.39
C TRP A 108 3.28 3.64 -1.78
N VAL A 109 4.06 3.00 -0.92
CA VAL A 109 3.62 1.88 -0.09
C VAL A 109 3.82 2.27 1.35
N VAL A 110 2.76 2.17 2.15
CA VAL A 110 2.77 2.47 3.58
C VAL A 110 2.40 1.20 4.35
N TRP A 111 2.94 1.01 5.56
CA TRP A 111 2.65 -0.18 6.38
C TRP A 111 2.84 0.11 7.88
N GLU A 112 2.34 -0.79 8.72
CA GLU A 112 2.57 -0.80 10.17
C GLU A 112 3.83 -1.57 10.51
N SER A 113 4.70 -1.02 11.36
CA SER A 113 5.95 -1.64 11.78
C SER A 113 6.04 -1.73 13.30
N THR A 114 6.23 -2.94 13.84
CA THR A 114 6.31 -3.18 15.29
C THR A 114 7.67 -2.79 15.86
N GLY A 115 7.69 -1.81 16.76
CA GLY A 115 8.82 -1.44 17.60
C GLY A 115 9.93 -0.67 16.89
N GLN A 116 9.73 -0.29 15.62
CA GLN A 116 10.75 0.39 14.82
C GLN A 116 10.91 1.87 15.21
N ASP A 117 9.87 2.50 15.73
CA ASP A 117 9.88 3.89 16.18
C ASP A 117 10.33 4.07 17.64
N GLY A 118 10.33 2.96 18.39
CA GLY A 118 10.75 2.87 19.78
C GLY A 118 9.60 2.67 20.78
N ASP A 119 8.34 2.69 20.34
CA ASP A 119 7.17 2.48 21.21
C ASP A 119 5.98 1.97 20.40
N GLY A 120 5.58 0.71 20.62
CA GLY A 120 4.40 0.14 19.97
C GLY A 120 4.54 -0.05 18.45
N LEU A 121 3.48 0.28 17.71
CA LEU A 121 3.39 0.25 16.25
C LEU A 121 3.57 1.65 15.66
N GLY A 122 4.42 1.79 14.64
CA GLY A 122 4.55 3.01 13.85
C GLY A 122 4.17 2.81 12.38
N ILE A 123 3.85 3.90 11.67
CA ILE A 123 3.57 3.91 10.24
C ILE A 123 4.85 4.23 9.46
N TYR A 124 5.21 3.37 8.54
CA TYR A 124 6.39 3.50 7.68
C TYR A 124 5.99 3.49 6.22
N ALA A 125 6.88 4.02 5.38
CA ALA A 125 6.65 4.06 3.95
C ALA A 125 7.92 3.84 3.15
N ARG A 126 7.72 3.45 1.90
CA ARG A 126 8.72 3.44 0.85
C ARG A 126 8.09 3.82 -0.47
N ARG A 127 8.86 4.56 -1.26
CA ARG A 127 8.49 4.92 -2.63
C ARG A 127 9.09 3.90 -3.58
N LEU A 128 8.36 3.57 -4.63
CA LEU A 128 8.77 2.61 -5.64
C LEU A 128 8.59 3.25 -7.02
N THR A 129 9.50 3.01 -7.95
CA THR A 129 9.33 3.36 -9.35
C THR A 129 9.37 2.13 -10.24
N LEU A 130 8.58 2.20 -11.31
CA LEU A 130 8.56 1.17 -12.33
C LEU A 130 9.54 1.52 -13.43
N GLN A 131 10.71 0.88 -13.44
CA GLN A 131 11.66 1.05 -14.54
C GLN A 131 11.30 0.11 -15.68
N THR A 132 11.12 0.68 -16.87
CA THR A 132 10.99 -0.11 -18.11
C THR A 132 12.33 -0.11 -18.84
N THR A 133 12.90 -1.29 -19.08
CA THR A 133 14.13 -1.43 -19.85
C THR A 133 13.81 -1.88 -21.28
N ALA A 134 14.23 -1.07 -22.25
CA ALA A 134 14.21 -1.43 -23.67
C ALA A 134 15.37 -2.41 -23.98
N PRO A 135 15.26 -3.26 -25.01
CA PRO A 135 14.18 -3.39 -25.98
C PRO A 135 13.07 -4.40 -25.61
N GLU A 136 13.25 -5.19 -24.54
CA GLU A 136 12.34 -6.30 -24.20
C GLU A 136 11.14 -5.92 -23.32
N ALA A 137 10.97 -4.62 -23.02
CA ALA A 137 9.86 -4.08 -22.21
C ALA A 137 9.70 -4.79 -20.85
N SER A 138 10.79 -5.33 -20.29
CA SER A 138 10.75 -5.83 -18.92
C SER A 138 10.56 -4.65 -17.97
N LYS A 139 9.67 -4.85 -17.00
CA LYS A 139 9.31 -3.85 -16.02
C LYS A 139 9.78 -4.33 -14.66
N THR A 140 10.64 -3.55 -14.04
CA THR A 140 11.20 -3.87 -12.73
C THR A 140 10.73 -2.83 -11.73
N LEU A 141 10.16 -3.31 -10.62
CA LEU A 141 9.82 -2.47 -9.49
C LEU A 141 11.09 -2.17 -8.70
N LEU A 142 11.42 -0.89 -8.55
CA LEU A 142 12.63 -0.45 -7.89
C LEU A 142 12.29 0.41 -6.67
N PRO A 143 12.82 0.10 -5.48
CA PRO A 143 12.64 0.98 -4.34
C PRO A 143 13.47 2.24 -4.47
N GLU A 144 12.85 3.38 -4.17
CA GLU A 144 13.53 4.66 -4.08
C GLU A 144 14.03 4.91 -2.65
N GLY A 145 15.35 4.92 -2.50
CA GLY A 145 15.98 5.20 -1.21
C GLY A 145 15.65 4.17 -0.13
N VAL A 146 15.69 4.64 1.11
CA VAL A 146 15.40 3.85 2.30
C VAL A 146 13.94 3.99 2.72
N GLU A 147 13.42 3.02 3.46
CA GLU A 147 12.16 3.20 4.18
C GLU A 147 12.27 4.31 5.21
N PHE A 148 11.15 4.99 5.50
CA PHE A 148 11.12 6.11 6.44
C PHE A 148 9.80 6.15 7.21
N ARG A 149 9.83 6.71 8.42
CA ARG A 149 8.65 6.83 9.28
C ARG A 149 7.75 7.97 8.84
N ILE A 150 6.45 7.69 8.76
CA ILE A 150 5.39 8.66 8.45
C ILE A 150 4.93 9.39 9.70
N ASN A 151 4.69 8.70 10.81
CA ASN A 151 4.35 9.38 12.07
C ASN A 151 5.56 10.14 12.65
N GLN A 152 5.31 11.33 13.16
CA GLN A 152 6.18 12.12 14.01
C GLN A 152 5.97 11.77 15.49
N GLU A 153 4.71 11.61 15.91
CA GLU A 153 4.37 11.10 17.24
C GLU A 153 4.81 9.64 17.35
N ARG A 154 5.35 9.26 18.50
CA ARG A 154 5.82 7.90 18.76
C ARG A 154 5.09 7.23 19.91
N SER A 155 4.41 8.01 20.76
CA SER A 155 3.76 7.43 21.92
C SER A 155 2.54 6.62 21.50
N GLY A 156 2.45 5.40 22.03
CA GLY A 156 1.35 4.50 21.72
C GLY A 156 1.31 4.07 20.25
N ASP A 157 0.27 3.35 19.87
CA ASP A 157 0.18 2.75 18.54
C ASP A 157 -0.32 3.73 17.46
N GLN A 158 0.32 3.70 16.29
CA GLN A 158 -0.19 4.28 15.05
C GLN A 158 -0.48 3.14 14.07
N ILE A 159 -1.75 3.01 13.66
CA ILE A 159 -2.26 1.84 12.92
C ILE A 159 -3.26 2.23 11.83
N HIS A 160 -3.63 1.24 11.01
CA HIS A 160 -4.64 1.32 9.95
C HIS A 160 -4.40 2.49 8.99
N ALA A 161 -3.16 2.58 8.49
CA ALA A 161 -2.79 3.62 7.54
C ALA A 161 -3.44 3.41 6.16
N THR A 162 -3.83 4.50 5.54
CA THR A 162 -4.29 4.59 4.15
C THR A 162 -3.51 5.69 3.44
N VAL A 163 -3.30 5.54 2.14
CA VAL A 163 -2.55 6.48 1.30
C VAL A 163 -3.30 6.73 0.00
N GLU A 164 -3.38 7.98 -0.42
CA GLU A 164 -3.94 8.38 -1.71
C GLU A 164 -3.05 9.43 -2.39
N ILE A 165 -3.02 9.39 -3.71
CA ILE A 165 -2.23 10.31 -4.55
C ILE A 165 -3.18 10.99 -5.54
N ASP A 166 -3.17 12.32 -5.57
CA ASP A 166 -3.96 13.07 -6.54
C ASP A 166 -3.26 13.19 -7.90
N THR A 167 -3.98 13.69 -8.90
CA THR A 167 -3.44 13.84 -10.27
C THR A 167 -2.32 14.88 -10.40
N ASN A 168 -2.04 15.66 -9.36
CA ASN A 168 -0.97 16.65 -9.32
C ASN A 168 0.25 16.15 -8.52
N GLY A 169 0.23 14.92 -8.02
CA GLY A 169 1.30 14.35 -7.21
C GLY A 169 1.30 14.81 -5.75
N ASN A 170 0.15 15.27 -5.23
CA ASN A 170 -0.04 15.43 -3.79
C ASN A 170 -0.35 14.07 -3.17
N VAL A 171 0.37 13.70 -2.13
CA VAL A 171 0.17 12.46 -1.37
C VAL A 171 -0.48 12.81 -0.04
N LEU A 172 -1.57 12.14 0.32
CA LEU A 172 -2.16 12.21 1.65
C LEU A 172 -2.13 10.83 2.29
N ILE A 173 -1.53 10.75 3.48
CA ILE A 173 -1.51 9.53 4.29
C ILE A 173 -2.29 9.83 5.58
N ALA A 174 -3.25 8.98 5.92
CA ALA A 174 -4.03 9.08 7.15
C ALA A 174 -3.95 7.77 7.95
N TRP A 175 -4.01 7.84 9.28
CA TRP A 175 -3.91 6.69 10.18
C TRP A 175 -4.66 6.93 11.49
N GLU A 176 -4.91 5.86 12.23
CA GLU A 176 -5.36 5.90 13.62
C GLU A 176 -4.18 6.13 14.56
N ASP A 177 -4.29 7.12 15.43
CA ASP A 177 -3.31 7.48 16.43
C ASP A 177 -3.86 7.22 17.84
N TRP A 178 -3.14 6.43 18.63
CA TRP A 178 -3.50 6.06 20.00
C TRP A 178 -2.67 6.75 21.09
N SER A 179 -1.94 7.81 20.75
CA SER A 179 -1.00 8.49 21.66
C SER A 179 -1.64 9.07 22.92
N THR A 180 -2.94 9.37 22.87
CA THR A 180 -3.70 9.96 23.98
C THR A 180 -4.57 8.95 24.72
N GLY A 181 -4.47 7.66 24.40
CA GLY A 181 -5.31 6.58 24.96
C GLY A 181 -6.72 6.50 24.35
N ASN A 182 -7.10 7.41 23.46
CA ASN A 182 -8.31 7.34 22.64
C ASN A 182 -7.95 7.55 21.17
N ALA A 183 -8.42 6.65 20.29
CA ALA A 183 -8.06 6.70 18.86
C ALA A 183 -8.54 8.01 18.21
N GLN A 184 -7.63 8.67 17.52
CA GLN A 184 -7.88 9.85 16.70
C GLN A 184 -7.39 9.61 15.27
N ILE A 185 -7.96 10.30 14.29
CA ILE A 185 -7.42 10.25 12.93
C ILE A 185 -6.44 11.38 12.70
N LYS A 186 -5.18 11.01 12.47
CA LYS A 186 -4.14 11.94 12.02
C LYS A 186 -3.84 11.72 10.55
N ALA A 187 -3.25 12.74 9.94
CA ALA A 187 -2.77 12.68 8.57
C ALA A 187 -1.51 13.53 8.37
N ARG A 188 -0.79 13.24 7.28
CA ARG A 188 0.32 14.03 6.75
C ARG A 188 0.25 14.11 5.24
N ARG A 189 0.67 15.27 4.72
CA ARG A 189 0.81 15.52 3.29
C ARG A 189 2.27 15.37 2.87
N PHE A 190 2.48 14.82 1.68
CA PHE A 190 3.80 14.72 1.05
C PHE A 190 3.72 15.12 -0.41
N GLN A 191 4.84 15.58 -0.95
CA GLN A 191 5.06 15.62 -2.40
C GLN A 191 5.38 14.22 -2.90
N LEU A 192 4.97 13.88 -4.13
CA LEU A 192 5.17 12.56 -4.73
C LEU A 192 6.63 12.08 -4.70
N ASP A 193 7.57 13.00 -4.91
CA ASP A 193 9.02 12.77 -4.90
C ASP A 193 9.64 12.78 -3.49
N GLY A 194 8.83 12.94 -2.44
CA GLY A 194 9.27 13.01 -1.05
C GLY A 194 10.07 14.27 -0.69
N SER A 195 10.18 15.26 -1.57
CA SER A 195 10.96 16.50 -1.34
C SER A 195 10.37 17.42 -0.28
N GLY A 196 9.09 17.25 0.06
CA GLY A 196 8.38 18.08 1.04
C GLY A 196 7.30 17.29 1.76
N SER A 197 7.06 17.68 3.02
CA SER A 197 5.98 17.13 3.84
C SER A 197 5.42 18.17 4.80
N SER A 198 4.18 17.98 5.24
CA SER A 198 3.63 18.71 6.37
C SER A 198 4.05 18.07 7.71
N ASP A 199 3.79 18.79 8.80
CA ASP A 199 3.63 18.16 10.11
C ASP A 199 2.34 17.32 10.18
N GLU A 200 2.21 16.50 11.21
CA GLU A 200 0.97 15.79 11.54
C GLU A 200 -0.16 16.77 11.85
N PHE A 201 -1.37 16.44 11.38
CA PHE A 201 -2.59 17.17 11.72
C PHE A 201 -3.76 16.21 11.89
N LEU A 202 -4.76 16.63 12.67
CA LEU A 202 -5.99 15.87 12.91
C LEU A 202 -6.99 16.08 11.76
N LEU A 203 -7.66 15.00 11.32
CA LEU A 203 -8.77 15.08 10.37
C LEU A 203 -10.12 15.32 11.05
N GLY A 204 -10.29 14.83 12.28
CA GLY A 204 -11.50 15.02 13.09
C GLY A 204 -11.42 16.19 14.07
N ALA A 205 -12.56 16.82 14.35
CA ALA A 205 -12.69 17.89 15.35
C ALA A 205 -13.15 17.40 16.73
N ASP A 206 -13.71 16.19 16.83
CA ASP A 206 -14.11 15.58 18.10
C ASP A 206 -12.99 14.69 18.65
N HIS A 207 -12.36 15.14 19.73
CA HIS A 207 -11.25 14.45 20.38
C HIS A 207 -11.67 13.58 21.57
N MET A 208 -12.96 13.61 21.93
CA MET A 208 -13.49 12.91 23.08
C MET A 208 -14.03 11.52 22.73
N LYS A 209 -14.30 11.28 21.45
CA LYS A 209 -14.77 9.99 20.94
C LYS A 209 -13.69 9.27 20.16
N ARG A 210 -13.78 7.95 20.17
CA ARG A 210 -12.90 7.07 19.38
C ARG A 210 -13.23 7.23 17.90
N GLN A 211 -12.21 7.45 17.09
CA GLN A 211 -12.29 7.55 15.62
C GLN A 211 -11.34 6.53 14.99
N THR A 212 -11.80 5.78 13.99
CA THR A 212 -11.07 4.60 13.50
C THR A 212 -11.25 4.36 12.01
N LEU A 213 -10.34 3.60 11.40
CA LEU A 213 -10.41 3.06 10.04
C LEU A 213 -10.59 4.15 8.99
N PRO A 214 -9.63 5.09 8.89
CA PRO A 214 -9.71 6.14 7.90
C PRO A 214 -9.71 5.56 6.48
N CYS A 215 -10.56 6.13 5.64
CA CYS A 215 -10.57 5.88 4.21
C CYS A 215 -10.47 7.22 3.47
N LEU A 216 -9.60 7.27 2.47
CA LEU A 216 -9.35 8.46 1.67
C LEU A 216 -9.84 8.24 0.24
N ALA A 217 -10.18 9.34 -0.43
CA ALA A 217 -10.34 9.37 -1.88
C ALA A 217 -9.76 10.68 -2.43
N PRO A 218 -8.89 10.64 -3.47
CA PRO A 218 -8.35 11.84 -4.07
C PRO A 218 -9.43 12.55 -4.89
N LEU A 219 -9.43 13.88 -4.80
CA LEU A 219 -10.21 14.78 -5.64
C LEU A 219 -9.27 15.58 -6.56
N ARG A 220 -9.82 16.46 -7.38
CA ARG A 220 -9.01 17.36 -8.22
C ARG A 220 -8.33 18.45 -7.37
N ALA A 221 -7.20 18.93 -7.89
CA ALA A 221 -6.53 20.14 -7.41
C ALA A 221 -6.09 20.09 -5.93
N GLY A 222 -5.46 19.00 -5.48
CA GLY A 222 -4.90 18.88 -4.13
C GLY A 222 -5.91 18.57 -3.03
N ASN A 223 -7.16 18.28 -3.40
CA ASN A 223 -8.22 18.00 -2.44
C ASN A 223 -8.39 16.50 -2.25
N PHE A 224 -8.90 16.12 -1.07
CA PHE A 224 -9.18 14.74 -0.69
C PHE A 224 -10.49 14.70 0.08
N VAL A 225 -11.23 13.60 -0.04
CA VAL A 225 -12.29 13.24 0.90
C VAL A 225 -11.71 12.25 1.90
N ALA A 226 -12.06 12.41 3.18
CA ALA A 226 -11.75 11.47 4.23
C ALA A 226 -13.03 11.06 4.97
N VAL A 227 -13.16 9.77 5.29
CA VAL A 227 -14.22 9.21 6.14
C VAL A 227 -13.60 8.28 7.19
N TRP A 228 -14.21 8.20 8.38
CA TRP A 228 -13.76 7.41 9.53
C TRP A 228 -14.87 7.27 10.59
#